data_AF-A0A252E4A2-F1
#
_entry.id   AF-A0A252E4A2-F1
#
_cell.length_a   1.000
_cell.length_b   1.000
_cell.length_c   1.000
_cell.angle_alpha   90.00
_cell.angle_beta   90.00
_cell.angle_gamma   90.00
#
_symmetry.space_group_name_H-M   'P 1'
#
loop_
_entity.id
_entity.type
_entity.pdbx_description
1 polymer ?
#
loop_
_entity_poly.entity_id
_entity_poly.type
_entity_poly.pdbx_seq_one_letter_code
_entity_poly.pdbx_strand_id
1 'polypeptide(L)'
;MSTLFELLEKIKSKPGLYLGSASITNLRMFILGYRFARTEVGITNTEAETDFYKNFQPWLQNRLSIRTVNAWDKIILLTCTDEKAGFNYFFQLLDEFIQRDKSQDIEPILAESTAQNTDKVA
;
A
#
# COMPACT_ATOMS: atom_id res chain seq x y z
N MET A 1 20.09 -3.21 -7.71
CA MET A 1 19.09 -4.24 -7.34
C MET A 1 17.72 -3.63 -7.56
N SER A 2 16.78 -4.33 -8.21
CA SER A 2 15.41 -3.81 -8.33
C SER A 2 14.68 -3.91 -7.01
N THR A 3 13.94 -2.87 -6.63
CA THR A 3 13.07 -2.86 -5.45
C THR A 3 11.83 -3.74 -5.68
N LEU A 4 11.13 -4.11 -4.61
CA LEU A 4 9.83 -4.80 -4.70
C LEU A 4 8.86 -4.03 -5.60
N PHE A 5 8.77 -2.71 -5.46
CA PHE A 5 7.82 -1.90 -6.21
C PHE A 5 8.13 -1.86 -7.71
N GLU A 6 9.41 -1.78 -8.11
CA GLU A 6 9.80 -1.94 -9.51
C GLU A 6 9.40 -3.32 -10.07
N LEU A 7 9.51 -4.36 -9.25
CA LEU A 7 9.12 -5.71 -9.63
C LEU A 7 7.60 -5.84 -9.74
N LEU A 8 6.85 -5.23 -8.82
CA LEU A 8 5.39 -5.16 -8.86
C LEU A 8 4.89 -4.45 -10.12
N GLU A 9 5.53 -3.35 -10.55
CA GLU A 9 5.18 -2.68 -11.81
C GLU A 9 5.44 -3.57 -13.03
N LYS A 10 6.56 -4.31 -13.05
CA LYS A 10 6.83 -5.30 -14.11
C LYS A 10 5.77 -6.41 -14.14
N ILE A 11 5.34 -6.88 -12.97
CA ILE A 11 4.29 -7.90 -12.84
C ILE A 11 2.93 -7.36 -13.29
N LYS A 12 2.57 -6.13 -12.90
CA LYS A 12 1.35 -5.43 -13.34
C LYS A 12 1.27 -5.37 -14.87
N SER A 13 2.38 -5.05 -15.51
CA SER A 13 2.47 -4.94 -16.98
C SER A 13 2.37 -6.30 -17.69
N LYS A 14 2.96 -7.37 -17.14
CA LYS A 14 3.05 -8.69 -17.79
C LYS A 14 2.77 -9.85 -16.83
N PRO A 15 1.58 -9.96 -16.24
CA PRO A 15 1.30 -10.92 -15.17
C PRO A 15 1.50 -12.38 -15.61
N GLY A 16 1.17 -12.72 -16.86
CA GLY A 16 1.37 -14.07 -17.39
C GLY A 16 2.83 -14.52 -17.40
N LEU A 17 3.80 -13.61 -17.60
CA LEU A 17 5.23 -13.94 -17.61
C LEU A 17 5.74 -14.28 -16.21
N TYR A 18 5.28 -13.57 -15.19
CA TYR A 18 5.80 -13.70 -13.83
C TYR A 18 4.99 -14.67 -12.97
N LEU A 19 3.68 -14.75 -13.19
CA LEU A 19 2.73 -15.46 -12.33
C LEU A 19 1.97 -16.59 -13.06
N GLY A 20 2.16 -16.75 -14.37
CA GLY A 20 1.39 -17.65 -15.23
C GLY A 20 -0.01 -17.14 -15.59
N SER A 21 -0.61 -16.29 -14.75
CA SER A 21 -1.89 -15.62 -14.98
C SER A 21 -2.02 -14.37 -14.10
N ALA A 22 -2.98 -13.49 -14.41
CA ALA A 22 -3.35 -12.40 -13.52
C ALA A 22 -4.16 -12.96 -12.34
N SER A 23 -3.47 -13.34 -11.26
CA SER A 23 -4.06 -13.92 -10.04
C SER A 23 -3.49 -13.25 -8.80
N ILE A 24 -4.37 -12.82 -7.91
CA ILE A 24 -3.99 -12.24 -6.62
C ILE A 24 -3.39 -13.29 -5.68
N THR A 25 -3.91 -14.52 -5.71
CA THR A 25 -3.33 -15.61 -4.93
C THR A 25 -1.88 -15.88 -5.37
N ASN A 26 -1.63 -15.97 -6.68
CA ASN A 26 -0.27 -16.15 -7.21
C ASN A 26 0.63 -14.95 -6.89
N LEU A 27 0.10 -13.73 -7.00
CA LEU A 27 0.83 -12.50 -6.66
C LEU A 27 1.29 -12.51 -5.19
N ARG A 28 0.41 -12.88 -4.25
CA ARG A 28 0.80 -12.98 -2.84
C ARG A 28 1.90 -14.01 -2.62
N MET A 29 1.76 -15.19 -3.22
CA MET A 29 2.78 -16.24 -3.11
C MET A 29 4.13 -15.77 -3.65
N PHE A 30 4.12 -15.04 -4.77
CA PHE A 30 5.32 -14.43 -5.35
C PHE A 30 5.97 -13.43 -4.38
N ILE A 31 5.20 -12.50 -3.81
CA ILE A 31 5.72 -11.50 -2.87
C ILE A 31 6.33 -12.17 -1.63
N LEU A 32 5.67 -13.20 -1.08
CA LEU A 32 6.17 -13.95 0.06
C LEU A 32 7.49 -14.67 -0.28
N GLY A 33 7.55 -15.34 -1.42
CA GLY A 33 8.76 -16.02 -1.89
C GLY A 33 9.92 -15.05 -2.15
N TYR A 34 9.64 -13.88 -2.75
CA TYR A 34 10.64 -12.84 -2.98
C TYR A 34 11.21 -12.30 -1.66
N ARG A 35 10.36 -11.99 -0.68
CA ARG A 35 10.78 -11.56 0.66
C ARG A 35 11.62 -12.63 1.35
N PHE A 36 11.18 -13.89 1.28
CA PHE A 36 11.91 -15.02 1.86
C PHE A 36 13.31 -15.14 1.24
N ALA A 37 13.40 -15.22 -0.09
CA ALA A 37 14.67 -15.34 -0.80
C ALA A 37 15.64 -14.21 -0.46
N ARG A 38 15.17 -12.95 -0.42
CA ARG A 38 16.01 -11.80 -0.03
C ARG A 38 16.54 -11.90 1.39
N THR A 39 15.71 -12.38 2.31
CA THR A 39 16.11 -12.59 3.70
C THR A 39 17.22 -13.64 3.79
N GLU A 40 17.07 -14.77 3.09
CA GLU A 40 18.06 -15.85 3.06
C GLU A 40 19.43 -15.42 2.51
N VAL A 41 19.45 -14.49 1.55
CA VAL A 41 20.71 -13.96 0.98
C VAL A 41 21.20 -12.68 1.66
N GLY A 42 20.62 -12.30 2.81
CA GLY A 42 21.06 -11.14 3.60
C GLY A 42 20.78 -9.77 2.97
N ILE A 43 19.85 -9.68 2.01
CA ILE A 43 19.45 -8.39 1.42
C ILE A 43 18.44 -7.73 2.34
N THR A 44 18.77 -6.54 2.84
CA THR A 44 17.88 -5.72 3.67
C THR A 44 16.74 -5.13 2.85
N ASN A 45 15.58 -4.97 3.49
CA ASN A 45 14.45 -4.26 2.90
C ASN A 45 14.70 -2.75 2.90
N THR A 46 14.18 -2.06 1.89
CA THR A 46 14.08 -0.60 1.94
C THR A 46 13.03 -0.17 2.97
N GLU A 47 12.98 1.12 3.30
CA GLU A 47 11.97 1.68 4.20
C GLU A 47 10.55 1.45 3.65
N ALA A 48 10.33 1.76 2.36
CA ALA A 48 9.04 1.55 1.70
C ALA A 48 8.62 0.07 1.68
N GLU A 49 9.56 -0.86 1.50
CA GLU A 49 9.28 -2.30 1.56
C GLU A 49 8.90 -2.73 2.98
N THR A 50 9.64 -2.22 3.97
CA THR A 50 9.37 -2.48 5.38
C THR A 50 8.00 -1.96 5.78
N ASP A 51 7.63 -0.77 5.32
CA ASP A 51 6.31 -0.18 5.50
C ASP A 51 5.22 -1.06 4.88
N PHE A 52 5.35 -1.44 3.61
CA PHE A 52 4.40 -2.31 2.94
C PHE A 52 4.18 -3.63 3.70
N TYR A 53 5.26 -4.32 4.09
CA TYR A 53 5.15 -5.61 4.80
C TYR A 53 4.49 -5.50 6.18
N LYS A 54 4.59 -4.35 6.85
CA LYS A 54 4.04 -4.14 8.19
C LYS A 54 2.64 -3.57 8.16
N ASN A 55 2.39 -2.59 7.28
CA ASN A 55 1.26 -1.67 7.39
C ASN A 55 0.20 -1.88 6.32
N PHE A 56 0.48 -2.57 5.20
CA PHE A 56 -0.51 -2.77 4.15
C PHE A 56 -1.75 -3.55 4.62
N GLN A 57 -1.54 -4.64 5.38
CA GLN A 57 -2.64 -5.45 5.92
C GLN A 57 -3.52 -4.67 6.91
N PRO A 58 -2.98 -4.04 7.99
CA PRO A 58 -3.78 -3.21 8.88
C PRO A 58 -4.50 -2.06 8.16
N TRP A 59 -3.81 -1.40 7.22
CA TRP A 59 -4.40 -0.32 6.43
C TRP A 59 -5.59 -0.82 5.60
N LEU A 60 -5.43 -1.94 4.89
CA LEU A 60 -6.48 -2.53 4.05
C LEU A 60 -7.72 -2.91 4.88
N GLN A 61 -7.50 -3.55 6.03
CA GLN A 61 -8.57 -3.91 6.96
C GLN A 61 -9.36 -2.68 7.42
N ASN A 62 -8.66 -1.58 7.73
CA ASN A 62 -9.31 -0.34 8.14
C ASN A 62 -10.06 0.32 6.97
N ARG A 63 -9.42 0.42 5.79
CA ARG A 63 -10.01 0.97 4.56
C ARG A 63 -11.32 0.27 4.18
N LEU A 64 -11.36 -1.06 4.29
CA LEU A 64 -12.54 -1.86 3.93
C LEU A 64 -13.50 -2.08 5.10
N SER A 65 -13.20 -1.58 6.29
CA SER A 65 -13.95 -1.88 7.53
C SER A 65 -14.11 -3.38 7.80
N ILE A 66 -13.12 -4.20 7.42
CA ILE A 66 -13.14 -5.66 7.59
C ILE A 66 -12.22 -6.06 8.73
N ARG A 67 -12.73 -6.85 9.68
CA ARG A 67 -11.95 -7.46 10.76
C ARG A 67 -11.87 -8.96 10.55
N THR A 68 -10.70 -9.44 10.13
CA THR A 68 -10.44 -10.86 9.90
C THR A 68 -8.96 -11.17 10.09
N VAL A 69 -8.66 -12.44 10.37
CA VAL A 69 -7.30 -12.98 10.38
C VAL A 69 -6.81 -13.39 8.99
N ASN A 70 -7.71 -13.35 7.99
CA ASN A 70 -7.37 -13.67 6.61
C ASN A 70 -6.34 -12.68 6.06
N ALA A 71 -5.39 -13.19 5.28
CA ALA A 71 -4.43 -12.34 4.58
C ALA A 71 -5.11 -11.46 3.52
N TRP A 72 -4.45 -10.38 3.15
CA TRP A 72 -4.96 -9.32 2.27
C TRP A 72 -5.45 -9.85 0.92
N ASP A 73 -4.87 -10.92 0.39
CA ASP A 73 -5.32 -11.56 -0.86
C ASP A 73 -6.75 -12.08 -0.72
N LYS A 74 -7.03 -12.76 0.39
CA LYS A 74 -8.37 -13.27 0.69
C LYS A 74 -9.34 -12.15 1.05
N ILE A 75 -8.89 -11.12 1.76
CA ILE A 75 -9.72 -9.92 2.02
C ILE A 75 -10.16 -9.28 0.70
N ILE A 76 -9.23 -9.10 -0.24
CA ILE A 76 -9.53 -8.51 -1.55
C ILE A 76 -10.43 -9.43 -2.38
N LEU A 77 -10.21 -10.75 -2.35
CA LEU A 77 -11.08 -11.70 -3.06
C LEU A 77 -12.51 -11.71 -2.54
N LEU A 78 -12.76 -11.42 -1.26
CA LEU A 78 -14.12 -11.32 -0.73
C LEU A 78 -14.93 -10.18 -1.39
N THR A 79 -14.26 -9.17 -1.96
CA THR A 79 -14.92 -8.04 -2.63
C THR A 79 -14.86 -8.15 -4.16
N CYS A 80 -14.31 -9.23 -4.72
CA CYS A 80 -14.07 -9.40 -6.14
C CYS A 80 -14.78 -10.62 -6.71
N THR A 81 -15.08 -10.58 -8.01
CA THR A 81 -15.76 -11.70 -8.72
C THR A 81 -14.80 -12.86 -9.01
N ASP A 82 -13.53 -12.57 -9.25
CA ASP A 82 -12.52 -13.57 -9.61
C ASP A 82 -11.09 -13.12 -9.25
N GLU A 83 -10.13 -14.01 -9.47
CA GLU A 83 -8.70 -13.81 -9.22
C GLU A 83 -8.09 -12.64 -10.00
N LYS A 84 -8.57 -12.38 -11.22
CA LYS A 84 -8.06 -11.30 -12.08
C LYS A 84 -8.59 -9.94 -11.61
N ALA A 85 -9.85 -9.88 -11.24
CA ALA A 85 -10.45 -8.70 -10.60
C ALA A 85 -9.71 -8.38 -9.30
N GLY A 86 -9.45 -9.38 -8.46
CA GLY A 86 -8.64 -9.22 -7.24
C GLY A 86 -7.22 -8.72 -7.55
N PHE A 87 -6.56 -9.28 -8.56
CA PHE A 87 -5.24 -8.85 -8.99
C PHE A 87 -5.22 -7.38 -9.39
N ASN A 88 -6.15 -6.95 -10.24
CA ASN A 88 -6.26 -5.56 -10.65
C ASN A 88 -6.56 -4.64 -9.47
N TYR A 89 -7.45 -5.08 -8.57
CA TYR A 89 -7.84 -4.29 -7.42
C TYR A 89 -6.69 -4.11 -6.41
N PHE A 90 -5.85 -5.14 -6.24
CA PHE A 90 -4.62 -5.02 -5.44
C PHE A 90 -3.75 -3.85 -5.89
N PHE A 91 -3.54 -3.65 -7.20
CA PHE A 91 -2.69 -2.54 -7.67
C PHE A 91 -3.33 -1.17 -7.43
N GLN A 92 -4.66 -1.06 -7.51
CA GLN A 92 -5.36 0.18 -7.13
C GLN A 92 -5.17 0.48 -5.63
N LEU A 93 -5.34 -0.54 -4.79
CA LEU A 93 -5.12 -0.43 -3.35
C LEU A 93 -3.67 -0.12 -2.99
N LEU A 94 -2.71 -0.68 -3.72
CA LEU A 94 -1.30 -0.40 -3.55
C LEU A 94 -1.00 1.07 -3.87
N ASP A 95 -1.55 1.59 -4.96
CA ASP A 95 -1.39 2.99 -5.35
C ASP A 95 -1.98 3.92 -4.28
N GLU A 96 -3.19 3.62 -3.77
CA GLU A 96 -3.80 4.35 -2.64
C GLU A 96 -2.94 4.28 -1.36
N PHE A 97 -2.43 3.09 -1.02
CA PHE A 97 -1.59 2.88 0.16
C PHE A 97 -0.30 3.70 0.09
N ILE A 98 0.33 3.81 -1.07
CA ILE A 98 1.55 4.61 -1.27
C ILE A 98 1.24 6.11 -1.21
N GLN A 99 0.05 6.54 -1.61
CA GLN A 99 -0.34 7.95 -1.63
C GLN A 99 -0.82 8.47 -0.27
N ARG A 100 -1.18 7.59 0.67
CA ARG A 100 -1.80 7.96 1.96
C ARG A 100 -1.02 9.02 2.75
N ASP A 101 0.31 9.00 2.68
CA ASP A 101 1.17 9.90 3.47
C ASP A 101 1.38 11.24 2.75
N LYS A 102 1.22 11.29 1.42
CA LYS A 102 1.35 12.53 0.62
C LYS A 102 0.22 13.54 0.87
N SER A 103 -0.90 13.07 1.44
CA SER A 103 -2.06 13.92 1.75
C SER A 103 -2.01 14.52 3.16
N GLN A 104 -1.04 14.15 4.01
CA GLN A 104 -0.89 14.71 5.36
C GLN A 104 0.09 15.89 5.43
N ASP A 105 0.78 16.23 4.33
CA ASP A 105 1.68 17.40 4.22
C ASP A 105 0.95 18.70 3.85
N ILE A 106 -0.36 18.83 4.12
CA ILE A 106 -1.01 20.15 4.10
C ILE A 106 -0.68 20.82 5.44
N GLU A 107 0.34 21.68 5.41
CA GLU A 107 0.76 22.57 6.49
C GLU A 107 -0.43 23.22 7.22
N PRO A 108 -0.37 23.40 8.56
CA PRO A 108 -1.40 24.13 9.29
C PRO A 108 -1.36 25.61 8.88
N ILE A 109 -2.26 26.00 7.97
CA ILE A 109 -2.50 27.39 7.61
C ILE A 109 -3.17 28.09 8.81
N LEU A 110 -2.38 28.98 9.43
CA LEU A 110 -2.75 30.14 10.25
C LEU A 110 -3.25 29.89 11.69
N ALA A 111 -2.29 29.84 12.62
CA ALA A 111 -2.49 30.31 13.99
C ALA A 111 -1.37 31.28 14.38
N GLU A 112 -1.19 32.35 13.61
CA GLU A 112 -0.40 33.51 14.06
C GLU A 112 -1.17 34.81 13.87
N SER A 113 -1.25 35.55 14.98
CA SER A 113 -1.53 36.99 15.12
C SER A 113 -2.97 37.51 14.97
N THR A 114 -3.80 37.31 16.00
CA THR A 114 -4.67 38.40 16.49
C THR A 114 -4.08 38.97 17.78
N ALA A 115 -3.10 39.85 17.62
CA ALA A 115 -2.73 40.85 18.61
C ALA A 115 -2.67 42.20 17.86
N GLN A 116 -3.19 43.26 18.51
CA GLN A 116 -3.53 44.60 18.00
C GLN A 116 -4.98 44.66 17.48
N ASN A 117 -5.93 45.40 18.08
CA ASN A 117 -5.81 46.74 18.61
C ASN A 117 -6.87 46.99 19.71
N THR A 118 -6.44 47.14 20.96
CA THR A 118 -7.16 47.98 21.94
C THR A 118 -6.72 49.41 21.68
N ASP A 119 -7.65 50.24 21.19
CA ASP A 119 -7.79 51.67 21.48
C ASP A 119 -8.60 52.35 20.36
N LYS A 120 -9.86 52.74 20.66
CA LYS A 120 -10.34 54.14 20.59
C LYS A 120 -11.87 54.30 20.65
N VAL A 121 -12.29 55.01 21.70
CA VAL A 121 -13.30 56.09 21.76
C VAL A 121 -14.78 55.75 21.55
N ALA A 122 -15.58 55.77 22.63
CA ALA A 122 -16.42 56.90 23.04
C ALA A 122 -17.18 56.57 24.34
#